data_AF-A0A0P9SB20-F1
#
_entry.id   AF-A0A0P9SB20-F1
#
_cell.length_a   1.000
_cell.length_b   1.000
_cell.length_c   1.000
_cell.angle_alpha   90.00
_cell.angle_beta   90.00
_cell.angle_gamma   90.00
#
_symmetry.space_group_name_H-M   'P 1'
#
loop_
_entity.id
_entity.type
_entity.pdbx_description
1 polymer ?
#
loop_
_entity_poly.entity_id
_entity_poly.type
_entity_poly.pdbx_seq_one_letter_code
_entity_poly.pdbx_strand_id
1 'polypeptide(L)'
;MRALAELSFDFVWHLMFTDDDQLDQDLAVRSLENLSDYFSAMSDEEKRAFIAVAHERKARLFAVPDADGYSPMLHATEDQAQFLDHVVSGKFFQQFEEPAAVYASDRVVPIRSN
;
A
#
# COMPACT_ATOMS: atom_id res chain seq x y z
N MET A 1 17.92 5.70 5.72
CA MET A 1 16.53 5.22 5.59
C MET A 1 15.89 5.47 4.22
N ARG A 2 16.25 6.53 3.49
CA ARG A 2 15.62 6.88 2.20
C ARG A 2 15.65 5.77 1.13
N ALA A 3 16.81 5.20 0.83
CA ALA A 3 16.94 4.18 -0.22
C ALA A 3 16.11 2.91 0.05
N LEU A 4 15.99 2.50 1.31
CA LEU A 4 15.14 1.35 1.68
C LEU A 4 13.66 1.70 1.54
N ALA A 5 13.24 2.90 1.95
CA ALA A 5 11.88 3.36 1.77
C ALA A 5 11.50 3.46 0.27
N GLU A 6 12.42 3.93 -0.57
CA GLU A 6 12.24 3.97 -2.03
C GLU A 6 12.06 2.55 -2.61
N LEU A 7 12.94 1.62 -2.25
CA LEU A 7 12.88 0.24 -2.73
C LEU A 7 11.62 -0.49 -2.24
N SER A 8 11.26 -0.33 -0.97
CA SER A 8 10.04 -0.91 -0.40
C SER A 8 8.80 -0.32 -1.05
N PHE A 9 8.78 0.99 -1.31
CA PHE A 9 7.67 1.64 -1.99
C PHE A 9 7.53 1.14 -3.43
N ASP A 10 8.63 1.06 -4.18
CA ASP A 10 8.63 0.57 -5.56
C ASP A 10 8.18 -0.90 -5.63
N PHE A 11 8.58 -1.72 -4.66
CA PHE A 11 8.13 -3.11 -4.56
C PHE A 11 6.61 -3.20 -4.33
N VAL A 12 6.07 -2.48 -3.35
CA VAL A 12 4.62 -2.46 -3.07
C VAL A 12 3.84 -1.93 -4.26
N TRP A 13 4.33 -0.84 -4.87
CA TRP A 13 3.76 -0.27 -6.08
C TRP A 13 3.70 -1.30 -7.22
N HIS A 14 4.78 -2.05 -7.42
CA HIS A 14 4.84 -3.10 -8.43
C HIS A 14 3.85 -4.23 -8.13
N LEU A 15 3.75 -4.70 -6.89
CA LEU A 15 2.80 -5.76 -6.53
C LEU A 15 1.34 -5.35 -6.70
N MET A 16 1.00 -4.07 -6.47
CA MET A 16 -0.39 -3.60 -6.50
C MET A 16 -0.89 -3.19 -7.89
N PHE A 17 0.00 -2.75 -8.78
CA PHE A 17 -0.40 -2.07 -10.02
C PHE A 17 0.25 -2.61 -11.29
N THR A 18 0.97 -3.74 -11.20
CA THR A 18 1.46 -4.44 -12.39
C THR A 18 0.37 -5.34 -12.93
N ASP A 19 0.25 -5.38 -14.26
CA ASP A 19 -0.76 -6.20 -14.93
C ASP A 19 -0.56 -7.70 -14.64
N ASP A 20 -1.66 -8.45 -14.56
CA ASP A 20 -1.67 -9.90 -14.30
C ASP A 20 -0.87 -10.71 -15.35
N ASP A 21 -0.70 -10.16 -16.56
CA ASP A 21 0.12 -10.75 -17.62
C ASP A 21 1.64 -10.67 -17.33
N GLN A 22 2.04 -9.78 -16.42
CA GLN A 22 3.44 -9.52 -16.05
C GLN A 22 3.78 -10.03 -14.65
N LEU A 23 2.79 -10.13 -13.76
CA LEU A 23 2.97 -10.61 -12.40
C LEU A 23 1.90 -11.64 -12.07
N ASP A 24 2.33 -12.83 -11.65
CA ASP A 24 1.44 -13.87 -11.15
C ASP A 24 0.66 -13.35 -9.94
N GLN A 25 -0.67 -13.35 -10.04
CA GLN A 25 -1.55 -12.76 -9.04
C GLN A 25 -1.46 -13.49 -7.69
N ASP A 26 -1.34 -14.82 -7.69
CA ASP A 26 -1.22 -15.61 -6.46
C ASP A 26 0.10 -15.29 -5.74
N LEU A 27 1.18 -15.08 -6.50
CA LEU A 27 2.46 -14.62 -5.97
C LEU A 27 2.33 -13.20 -5.40
N ALA A 28 1.66 -12.28 -6.12
CA ALA A 28 1.49 -10.91 -5.68
C ALA A 28 0.71 -10.83 -4.35
N VAL A 29 -0.40 -11.57 -4.26
CA VAL A 29 -1.23 -11.65 -3.05
C VAL A 29 -0.41 -12.23 -1.89
N ARG A 30 0.27 -13.36 -2.08
CA ARG A 30 1.11 -13.95 -1.03
C ARG A 30 2.23 -13.02 -0.57
N SER A 31 2.82 -12.26 -1.49
CA SER A 31 3.85 -11.27 -1.14
C SER A 31 3.25 -10.10 -0.34
N LEU A 32 2.08 -9.60 -0.71
CA LEU A 32 1.39 -8.53 0.03
C LEU A 32 0.94 -8.98 1.42
N GLU A 33 0.45 -10.21 1.57
CA GLU A 33 0.08 -10.78 2.88
C GLU A 33 1.29 -10.81 3.83
N ASN A 34 2.45 -11.26 3.34
CA ASN A 34 3.67 -11.27 4.13
C ASN A 34 4.16 -9.86 4.49
N LEU A 35 3.83 -8.84 3.69
CA LEU A 35 4.21 -7.45 3.95
C LEU A 35 3.45 -6.82 5.12
N SER A 36 2.27 -7.36 5.47
CA SER A 36 1.47 -6.88 6.60
C SER A 36 2.27 -6.83 7.90
N ASP A 37 2.97 -7.93 8.23
CA ASP A 37 3.78 -8.03 9.45
C ASP A 37 4.90 -6.98 9.48
N TYR A 38 5.50 -6.69 8.32
CA TYR A 38 6.54 -5.68 8.22
C TYR A 38 5.98 -4.27 8.43
N PHE A 39 4.80 -3.94 7.87
CA PHE A 39 4.17 -2.64 8.08
C PHE A 39 3.74 -2.42 9.53
N SER A 40 3.24 -3.46 10.21
CA SER A 40 2.93 -3.42 11.64
C SER A 40 4.18 -3.18 12.50
N ALA A 41 5.32 -3.75 12.10
CA ALA A 41 6.59 -3.63 12.83
C ALA A 41 7.40 -2.37 12.49
N MET A 42 7.03 -1.60 11.46
CA MET A 42 7.78 -0.38 11.07
C MET A 42 7.78 0.65 12.20
N SER A 43 8.96 1.19 12.47
CA SER A 43 9.12 2.34 13.35
C SER A 43 8.53 3.62 12.75
N ASP A 44 8.26 4.63 13.58
CA ASP A 44 7.77 5.92 13.13
C ASP A 44 8.74 6.65 12.19
N GLU A 45 10.05 6.38 12.27
CA GLU A 45 11.04 6.89 11.34
C GLU A 45 10.90 6.24 9.95
N GLU A 46 10.70 4.92 9.91
CA GLU A 46 10.49 4.17 8.67
C GLU A 46 9.19 4.57 7.98
N LYS A 47 8.10 4.70 8.73
CA LYS A 47 6.81 5.20 8.23
C LYS A 47 6.96 6.59 7.62
N ARG A 48 7.63 7.51 8.32
CA ARG A 48 7.89 8.86 7.78
C ARG A 48 8.72 8.85 6.50
N ALA A 49 9.73 7.98 6.42
CA ALA A 49 10.53 7.83 5.21
C ALA A 49 9.69 7.29 4.03
N PHE A 50 8.82 6.30 4.27
CA PHE A 50 7.91 5.76 3.26
C PHE A 50 6.89 6.81 2.79
N ILE A 51 6.29 7.56 3.71
CA ILE A 51 5.37 8.67 3.41
C ILE A 51 6.04 9.75 2.56
N ALA A 52 7.30 10.09 2.86
CA ALA A 52 8.06 11.07 2.08
C ALA A 52 8.25 10.61 0.62
N VAL A 53 8.54 9.32 0.40
CA VAL A 53 8.63 8.75 -0.96
C VAL A 53 7.28 8.80 -1.68
N ALA A 54 6.19 8.49 -0.99
CA ALA A 54 4.85 8.58 -1.56
C ALA A 54 4.49 10.02 -1.97
N HIS A 55 4.86 11.01 -1.16
CA HIS A 55 4.71 12.42 -1.50
C HIS A 55 5.48 12.79 -2.78
N GLU A 56 6.74 12.39 -2.88
CA GLU A 56 7.55 12.65 -4.07
C GLU A 56 6.97 11.95 -5.31
N ARG A 57 6.51 10.71 -5.17
CA ARG A 57 5.87 9.96 -6.26
C ARG A 57 4.58 10.62 -6.72
N LYS A 58 3.73 11.05 -5.78
CA LYS A 58 2.49 11.80 -6.07
C LYS A 58 2.80 13.12 -6.77
N ALA A 59 3.78 13.89 -6.29
CA ALA A 59 4.17 15.15 -6.91
C ALA A 59 4.67 14.94 -8.35
N ARG A 60 5.40 13.84 -8.63
CA ARG A 60 5.85 13.49 -9.98
C ARG A 60 4.71 13.07 -10.91
N LEU A 61 3.77 12.25 -10.42
CA LEU A 61 2.65 11.73 -11.23
C LEU A 61 1.59 12.80 -11.54
N PHE A 62 1.36 13.73 -10.62
CA PHE A 62 0.35 14.78 -10.76
C PHE A 62 0.96 16.17 -11.02
N ALA A 63 2.22 16.22 -11.47
CA ALA A 63 2.84 17.48 -11.85
C ALA A 63 2.03 18.14 -12.98
N VAL A 64 1.67 19.42 -12.77
CA VAL A 64 1.02 20.23 -13.81
C VAL A 64 1.97 20.29 -15.01
N PRO A 65 1.45 20.17 -16.25
CA PRO A 65 2.29 20.31 -17.44
C PRO A 65 3.07 21.62 -17.38
N ASP A 66 4.35 21.59 -17.74
CA ASP A 66 5.15 22.81 -17.79
C ASP A 66 4.66 23.76 -18.91
N ALA A 67 5.24 24.96 -18.95
CA ALA A 67 4.89 25.99 -19.94
C ALA A 67 5.10 25.53 -21.41
N ASP A 68 5.89 24.47 -21.61
CA ASP A 68 6.16 23.85 -22.91
C ASP A 68 5.20 22.68 -23.22
N GLY A 69 4.22 22.42 -22.33
CA GLY A 69 3.18 21.40 -22.50
C GLY A 69 3.62 19.99 -22.14
N TYR A 70 4.78 19.81 -21.50
CA TYR A 70 5.22 18.50 -21.05
C TYR A 70 4.46 18.11 -19.78
N SER A 71 3.46 17.26 -19.96
CA SER A 71 2.83 16.51 -18.88
C SER A 71 3.54 15.16 -18.75
N PRO A 72 3.89 14.68 -17.54
CA PRO A 72 4.25 13.28 -17.35
C PRO A 72 3.12 12.43 -17.93
N MET A 73 3.38 11.69 -19.01
CA MET A 73 2.37 10.97 -19.81
C MET A 73 1.66 9.82 -19.08
N LEU A 74 1.85 9.68 -17.76
CA LEU A 74 1.23 8.68 -16.91
C LEU A 74 0.17 9.37 -16.06
N HIS A 75 -1.04 9.45 -16.59
CA HIS A 75 -2.21 9.68 -15.74
C HIS A 75 -2.34 8.49 -14.80
N ALA A 76 -2.04 8.70 -13.52
CA ALA A 76 -2.29 7.68 -12.51
C ALA A 76 -3.76 7.26 -12.56
N THR A 77 -4.03 5.97 -12.42
CA THR A 77 -5.41 5.47 -12.30
C THR A 77 -6.04 5.99 -11.00
N GLU A 78 -7.37 5.94 -10.90
CA GLU A 78 -8.08 6.31 -9.67
C GLU A 78 -7.57 5.50 -8.46
N ASP A 79 -7.33 4.20 -8.65
CA ASP A 79 -6.80 3.31 -7.62
C ASP A 79 -5.37 3.71 -7.17
N GLN A 80 -4.50 4.08 -8.12
CA GLN A 80 -3.16 4.58 -7.81
C GLN A 80 -3.20 5.90 -7.04
N ALA A 81 -4.12 6.80 -7.41
CA ALA A 81 -4.33 8.06 -6.71
C ALA A 81 -4.80 7.83 -5.27
N GLN A 82 -5.78 6.94 -5.10
CA GLN A 82 -6.34 6.60 -3.79
C GLN A 82 -5.28 5.94 -2.88
N PHE A 83 -4.47 5.02 -3.42
CA PHE A 83 -3.36 4.42 -2.67
C PHE A 83 -2.37 5.49 -2.19
N LEU A 84 -1.94 6.38 -3.07
CA LEU A 84 -1.03 7.47 -2.70
C LEU A 84 -1.63 8.36 -1.61
N ASP A 85 -2.92 8.67 -1.68
CA ASP A 85 -3.63 9.44 -0.65
C ASP A 85 -3.70 8.72 0.70
N HIS A 86 -3.94 7.40 0.69
CA HIS A 86 -3.95 6.60 1.91
C HIS A 86 -2.56 6.51 2.55
N VAL A 87 -1.50 6.37 1.75
CA VAL A 87 -0.13 6.37 2.27
C VAL A 87 0.24 7.74 2.82
N VAL A 88 0.01 8.81 2.05
CA VAL A 88 0.34 10.19 2.46
C VAL A 88 -0.40 10.62 3.72
N SER A 89 -1.68 10.24 3.86
CA SER A 89 -2.47 10.55 5.06
C SER A 89 -2.15 9.66 6.26
N GLY A 90 -1.29 8.65 6.09
CA GLY A 90 -0.97 7.66 7.12
C GLY A 90 -2.05 6.61 7.34
N LYS A 91 -3.24 6.74 6.71
CA LYS A 91 -4.34 5.76 6.80
C LYS A 91 -3.91 4.36 6.36
N PHE A 92 -2.99 4.27 5.40
CA PHE A 92 -2.42 3.01 4.96
C PHE A 92 -1.75 2.23 6.10
N PHE A 93 -1.14 2.89 7.08
CA PHE A 93 -0.49 2.19 8.19
C PHE A 93 -1.47 1.81 9.31
N GLN A 94 -2.53 2.60 9.48
CA GLN A 94 -3.55 2.36 10.51
C GLN A 94 -4.24 0.99 10.35
N GLN A 95 -4.44 0.52 9.12
CA GLN A 95 -5.02 -0.80 8.86
C GLN A 95 -4.18 -1.97 9.39
N PHE A 96 -2.89 -1.74 9.67
CA PHE A 96 -1.95 -2.74 10.18
C PHE A 96 -1.62 -2.56 11.68
N GLU A 97 -2.08 -1.46 12.29
CA GLU A 97 -1.84 -1.14 13.70
C GLU A 97 -2.99 -1.58 14.61
N GLU A 98 -4.21 -1.74 14.06
CA GLU A 98 -5.33 -2.25 14.85
C GLU A 98 -5.08 -3.72 15.26
N PRO A 99 -5.18 -4.06 16.56
CA PRO A 99 -5.28 -5.46 16.92
C PRO A 99 -6.55 -6.01 16.28
N ALA A 100 -6.46 -7.16 15.61
CA ALA A 100 -7.58 -7.93 15.08
C ALA A 100 -8.57 -8.36 16.20
N ALA A 101 -9.24 -7.40 16.83
CA ALA A 101 -10.07 -7.58 18.02
C ALA A 101 -11.46 -8.15 17.69
N VAL A 102 -11.70 -8.69 16.49
CA VAL A 102 -13.04 -9.18 16.08
C VAL A 102 -13.02 -10.53 15.35
N TYR A 103 -12.03 -11.39 15.61
CA TYR A 103 -12.17 -12.83 15.29
C TYR A 103 -12.21 -13.73 16.53
N ALA A 104 -12.48 -13.16 17.71
CA ALA A 104 -12.84 -13.90 18.92
C ALA A 104 -14.38 -14.01 19.11
N SER A 105 -15.16 -14.13 18.03
CA SER A 105 -16.53 -14.66 18.13
C SER A 105 -16.52 -16.14 17.78
N ASP A 106 -16.09 -16.87 18.78
CA ASP A 106 -16.44 -18.23 19.12
C ASP A 106 -17.94 -18.50 18.92
N ARG A 107 -18.36 -18.79 17.68
CA ARG A 107 -19.69 -19.34 17.37
C ARG A 107 -19.57 -20.84 17.13
N VAL A 108 -19.24 -21.56 18.19
CA VAL A 108 -19.66 -22.96 18.33
C VAL A 108 -21.18 -22.96 18.38
N VAL A 109 -21.82 -23.36 17.29
CA VAL A 109 -23.27 -23.63 17.28
C VAL A 109 -23.47 -24.95 18.02
N PRO A 110 -24.20 -25.00 19.16
CA PRO A 110 -24.53 -26.27 19.76
C PRO A 110 -25.58 -26.97 18.89
N ILE A 111 -25.20 -28.14 18.35
CA ILE A 111 -26.15 -29.08 17.75
C ILE A 111 -27.10 -29.53 18.87
N ARG A 112 -28.31 -28.96 18.92
CA ARG A 112 -29.36 -29.52 19.77
C ARG A 112 -29.78 -30.86 19.14
N SER A 113 -29.42 -31.94 19.81
CA SER A 113 -30.01 -33.26 19.59
C SER A 113 -31.30 -33.39 20.39
N ASN A 114 -32.26 -34.11 19.81
CA ASN A 114 -33.65 -34.42 20.21
C ASN A 114 -34.73 -33.42 19.80
#